data_AF-F0QR09-F1
#
_entry.id   AF-F0QR09-F1
#
_cell.length_a   1.000
_cell.length_b   1.000
_cell.length_c   1.000
_cell.angle_alpha   90.00
_cell.angle_beta   90.00
_cell.angle_gamma   90.00
#
_symmetry.space_group_name_H-M   'P 1'
#
loop_
_entity.id
_entity.type
_entity.pdbx_description
1 polymer ?
#
loop_
_entity_poly.entity_id
_entity_poly.type
_entity_poly.pdbx_seq_one_letter_code
_entity_poly.pdbx_strand_id
1 'polypeptide(L)'
;MLSAYDELFENNKRQIEILERVRTLIYKKWFGEFYRDNVPLPEGWRFEKLENLVTIKRGEVAAGEEISLVEAKNKITYPFFTSSKDSPKIIDRYSYDQTAILLTTARYFVVNIYRGKFEASDGCLILSLSLSLSQFLRERFSYIFDIRNNQKFSSSFGGESYRN
;
A
#
# COMPACT_ATOMS: atom_id res chain seq x y z
N MET A 1 -4.75 -27.22 25.80
CA MET A 1 -5.74 -26.37 25.10
C MET A 1 -5.13 -25.21 24.34
N LEU A 2 -3.95 -24.69 24.70
CA LEU A 2 -3.29 -23.61 23.94
C LEU A 2 -2.52 -24.11 22.70
N SER A 3 -1.88 -25.29 22.78
CA SER A 3 -0.99 -25.80 21.71
C SER A 3 -1.66 -26.05 20.36
N ALA A 4 -2.93 -26.47 20.33
CA ALA A 4 -3.65 -26.73 19.07
C ALA A 4 -3.97 -25.42 18.31
N TYR A 5 -4.20 -24.31 19.02
CA TYR A 5 -4.38 -22.99 18.40
C TYR A 5 -3.05 -22.44 17.89
N ASP A 6 -1.97 -22.61 18.66
CA ASP A 6 -0.63 -22.20 18.25
C ASP A 6 -0.18 -22.94 16.98
N GLU A 7 -0.44 -24.25 16.89
CA GLU A 7 -0.16 -25.06 15.70
C GLU A 7 -0.96 -24.59 14.47
N LEU A 8 -2.26 -24.30 14.64
CA LEU A 8 -3.09 -23.77 13.55
C LEU A 8 -2.62 -22.39 13.10
N PHE A 9 -2.24 -21.52 14.04
CA PHE A 9 -1.71 -20.19 13.73
C PHE A 9 -0.41 -20.29 12.92
N GLU A 10 0.54 -21.11 13.36
CA GLU A 10 1.80 -21.33 12.65
C GLU A 10 1.58 -21.99 11.28
N ASN A 11 0.62 -22.91 11.16
CA ASN A 11 0.29 -23.52 9.86
C ASN A 11 -0.30 -22.48 8.89
N ASN A 12 -1.23 -21.65 9.36
CA ASN A 12 -1.81 -20.57 8.54
C ASN A 12 -0.74 -19.55 8.12
N LYS A 13 0.18 -19.20 9.02
CA LYS A 13 1.31 -18.31 8.71
C LYS A 13 2.19 -18.88 7.59
N ARG A 14 2.57 -20.16 7.67
CA ARG A 14 3.33 -20.83 6.60
C ARG A 14 2.58 -20.85 5.27
N GLN A 15 1.28 -21.10 5.29
CA GLN A 15 0.47 -21.08 4.07
C GLN A 15 0.46 -19.69 3.43
N ILE A 16 0.32 -18.63 4.22
CA ILE A 16 0.37 -17.25 3.74
C ILE A 16 1.74 -16.97 3.09
N GLU A 17 2.84 -17.32 3.77
CA GLU A 17 4.20 -17.12 3.24
C GLU A 17 4.43 -17.84 1.91
N ILE A 18 3.95 -19.08 1.78
CA ILE A 18 4.05 -19.85 0.53
C ILE A 18 3.23 -19.18 -0.58
N LEU A 19 2.00 -18.76 -0.28
CA LEU A 19 1.13 -18.10 -1.26
C LEU A 19 1.73 -16.78 -1.75
N GLU A 20 2.33 -16.00 -0.86
CA GLU A 20 3.04 -14.75 -1.22
C GLU A 20 4.26 -15.03 -2.10
N ARG A 21 5.03 -16.08 -1.77
CA ARG A 21 6.17 -16.50 -2.59
C ARG A 21 5.74 -16.93 -3.99
N VAL A 22 4.70 -17.77 -4.10
CA VAL A 22 4.20 -18.24 -5.40
C VAL A 22 3.67 -17.08 -6.24
N ARG A 23 2.89 -16.17 -5.63
CA ARG A 23 2.43 -14.94 -6.29
C ARG A 23 3.59 -14.14 -6.87
N THR A 24 4.63 -13.91 -6.07
CA THR A 24 5.82 -13.16 -6.48
C THR A 24 6.56 -13.85 -7.63
N LEU A 25 6.72 -15.18 -7.57
CA LEU A 25 7.38 -15.95 -8.63
C LEU A 25 6.61 -15.89 -9.96
N ILE A 26 5.29 -16.05 -9.90
CA ILE A 26 4.42 -15.90 -11.07
C ILE A 26 4.56 -14.48 -11.62
N TYR A 27 4.46 -13.45 -10.78
CA TYR A 27 4.62 -12.07 -11.23
C TYR A 27 5.98 -11.83 -11.91
N LYS A 28 7.08 -12.30 -11.32
CA LYS A 28 8.43 -12.17 -11.89
C LYS A 28 8.55 -12.87 -13.24
N LYS A 29 8.04 -14.10 -13.35
CA LYS A 29 8.08 -14.89 -14.59
C LYS A 29 7.26 -14.24 -15.71
N TRP A 30 6.07 -13.72 -15.38
CA TRP A 30 5.12 -13.19 -16.36
C TRP A 30 5.24 -11.70 -16.64
N PHE A 31 5.91 -10.93 -15.78
CA PHE A 31 5.98 -9.48 -15.94
C PHE A 31 7.41 -8.95 -15.77
N GLY A 32 8.28 -9.63 -15.03
CA GLY A 32 9.65 -9.17 -14.78
C GLY A 32 10.55 -9.22 -16.02
N GLU A 33 10.37 -10.21 -16.89
CA GLU A 33 11.23 -10.40 -18.07
C GLU A 33 11.01 -9.37 -19.19
N PHE A 34 9.81 -8.78 -19.25
CA PHE A 34 9.41 -7.83 -20.30
C PHE A 34 9.96 -6.40 -20.11
N TYR A 35 10.70 -6.15 -19.02
CA TYR A 35 11.32 -4.84 -18.75
C TYR A 35 12.78 -4.75 -19.20
N ARG A 36 13.33 -5.83 -19.78
CA ARG A 36 14.67 -5.77 -20.39
C ARG A 36 14.56 -5.13 -21.76
N ASP A 37 15.50 -4.23 -22.07
CA ASP A 37 15.62 -3.64 -23.40
C ASP A 37 15.64 -4.77 -24.45
N ASN A 38 14.81 -4.61 -25.49
CA ASN A 38 14.65 -5.53 -26.62
C ASN A 38 13.85 -6.83 -26.40
N VAL A 39 13.10 -6.98 -25.30
CA VAL A 39 12.11 -8.07 -25.21
C VAL A 39 10.77 -7.60 -25.81
N PRO A 40 10.26 -8.25 -26.88
CA PRO A 40 8.96 -7.89 -27.44
C PRO A 40 7.85 -8.17 -26.42
N LEU A 41 6.90 -7.23 -26.31
CA LEU A 41 5.71 -7.42 -25.49
C LEU A 41 4.84 -8.55 -26.07
N PRO A 42 4.11 -9.30 -25.23
CA PRO A 42 3.13 -10.27 -25.71
C PRO A 42 2.07 -9.63 -26.62
N GLU A 43 1.44 -10.46 -27.44
CA GLU A 43 0.38 -10.01 -28.34
C GLU A 43 -0.76 -9.33 -27.56
N GLY A 44 -1.19 -8.15 -28.03
CA GLY A 44 -2.24 -7.34 -27.39
C GLY A 44 -1.77 -6.45 -26.22
N TRP A 45 -0.50 -6.52 -25.81
CA TRP A 45 0.03 -5.70 -24.75
C TRP A 45 0.57 -4.37 -25.29
N ARG A 46 0.38 -3.30 -24.52
CA ARG A 46 0.94 -1.98 -24.83
C ARG A 46 1.40 -1.29 -23.56
N PHE A 47 2.34 -0.36 -23.72
CA PHE A 47 2.62 0.60 -22.67
C PHE A 47 1.46 1.58 -22.56
N GLU A 48 0.97 1.77 -21.34
CA GLU A 48 -0.08 2.73 -21.01
C GLU A 48 0.43 3.65 -19.90
N LYS A 49 0.06 4.93 -19.98
CA LYS A 49 0.46 5.87 -18.94
C LYS A 49 -0.38 5.66 -17.68
N LEU A 50 0.25 5.78 -16.51
CA LEU A 50 -0.43 5.61 -15.23
C LEU A 50 -1.56 6.63 -15.04
N GLU A 51 -1.36 7.88 -15.48
CA GLU A 51 -2.36 8.96 -15.41
C GLU A 51 -3.67 8.63 -16.13
N ASN A 52 -3.64 7.77 -17.16
CA ASN A 52 -4.83 7.36 -17.90
C ASN A 52 -5.64 6.27 -17.17
N LEU A 53 -5.02 5.59 -16.20
CA LEU A 53 -5.61 4.45 -15.50
C LEU A 53 -6.11 4.80 -14.10
N VAL A 54 -5.66 5.93 -13.54
CA VAL A 54 -5.84 6.27 -12.12
C VAL A 54 -6.24 7.73 -11.97
N THR A 55 -7.10 8.03 -11.02
CA THR A 55 -7.35 9.43 -10.63
C THR A 55 -6.30 9.85 -9.61
N ILE A 56 -5.51 10.88 -9.93
CA ILE A 56 -4.49 11.40 -9.05
C ILE A 56 -5.03 12.64 -8.34
N LYS A 57 -5.03 12.62 -7.00
CA LYS A 57 -5.35 13.76 -6.15
C LYS A 57 -4.18 14.05 -5.22
N ARG A 58 -4.10 15.26 -4.69
CA ARG A 58 -3.19 15.61 -3.60
C ARG A 58 -3.97 15.63 -2.30
N GLY A 59 -3.35 15.24 -1.20
CA GLY A 59 -3.92 15.50 0.12
C GLY A 59 -4.04 17.00 0.37
N GLU A 60 -4.91 17.36 1.31
CA GLU A 60 -5.23 18.76 1.61
C GLU A 60 -4.88 19.15 3.05
N VAL A 61 -4.70 18.15 3.92
CA VAL A 61 -4.45 18.37 5.35
C VAL A 61 -2.99 18.72 5.59
N ALA A 62 -2.73 19.69 6.49
CA ALA A 62 -1.36 20.02 6.85
C ALA A 62 -0.74 18.87 7.68
N ALA A 63 0.51 18.54 7.41
CA ALA A 63 1.19 17.39 8.04
C ALA A 63 1.34 17.49 9.58
N GLY A 64 1.02 18.65 10.19
CA GLY A 64 1.06 18.92 11.63
C GLY A 64 -0.29 18.79 12.35
N GLU A 65 -1.33 18.31 11.65
CA GLU A 65 -2.67 18.11 12.23
C GLU A 65 -2.89 16.69 12.80
N GLU A 66 -1.81 15.92 12.95
CA GLU A 66 -1.87 14.65 13.66
C GLU A 66 -2.25 14.84 15.13
N ILE A 67 -2.88 13.83 15.70
CA ILE A 67 -3.18 13.78 17.14
C ILE A 67 -2.22 12.85 17.86
N SER A 68 -1.96 13.15 19.13
CA SER A 68 -1.15 12.29 19.99
C SER A 68 -1.90 11.02 20.42
N LEU A 69 -1.16 9.98 20.81
CA LEU A 69 -1.74 8.73 21.31
C LEU A 69 -2.62 8.93 22.56
N VAL A 70 -2.37 9.97 23.35
CA VAL A 70 -3.15 10.28 24.55
C VAL A 70 -4.55 10.79 24.15
N GLU A 71 -4.61 11.66 23.13
CA GLU A 71 -5.87 12.20 22.61
C GLU A 71 -6.68 11.14 21.84
N ALA A 72 -5.99 10.17 21.22
CA ALA A 72 -6.60 9.07 20.50
C ALA A 72 -7.38 8.09 21.40
N LYS A 73 -7.04 7.97 22.70
CA LYS A 73 -7.60 6.93 23.59
C LYS A 73 -9.13 6.89 23.66
N ASN A 74 -9.79 8.03 23.46
CA ASN A 74 -11.25 8.15 23.58
C ASN A 74 -11.93 8.56 22.27
N LYS A 75 -11.25 8.42 21.14
CA LYS A 75 -11.76 8.84 19.82
C LYS A 75 -11.65 7.73 18.79
N ILE A 76 -12.54 7.75 17.81
CA ILE A 76 -12.33 6.97 16.58
C ILE A 76 -11.22 7.65 15.82
N THR A 77 -10.24 6.87 15.39
CA THR A 77 -9.09 7.39 14.67
C THR A 77 -8.91 6.71 13.33
N TYR A 78 -8.24 7.43 12.44
CA TYR A 78 -7.96 7.04 11.08
C TYR A 78 -6.46 7.20 10.80
N PRO A 79 -5.90 6.35 9.92
CA PRO A 79 -4.54 6.52 9.47
C PRO A 79 -4.41 7.83 8.69
N PHE A 80 -3.44 8.63 9.09
CA PHE A 80 -3.07 9.89 8.46
C PHE A 80 -1.75 9.73 7.72
N PHE A 81 -1.81 9.67 6.40
CA PHE A 81 -0.63 9.47 5.57
C PHE A 81 0.04 10.80 5.32
N THR A 82 1.29 10.91 5.79
CA THR A 82 2.14 12.07 5.56
C THR A 82 3.43 11.67 4.87
N SER A 83 4.24 12.66 4.50
CA SER A 83 5.57 12.43 3.93
C SER A 83 6.67 12.19 4.97
N SER A 84 6.31 11.96 6.25
CA SER A 84 7.27 11.63 7.30
C SER A 84 7.72 10.17 7.22
N LYS A 85 8.87 9.86 7.83
CA LYS A 85 9.41 8.48 7.87
C LYS A 85 8.53 7.52 8.66
N ASP A 86 7.81 8.05 9.65
CA ASP A 86 6.96 7.32 10.58
C ASP A 86 5.47 7.39 10.22
N SER A 87 5.19 7.72 8.96
CA SER A 87 3.86 7.60 8.35
C SER A 87 3.44 6.13 8.23
N PRO A 88 2.17 5.77 8.48
CA PRO A 88 1.05 6.66 8.79
C PRO A 88 1.02 7.11 10.27
N LYS A 89 0.63 8.37 10.46
CA LYS A 89 0.25 8.99 11.74
C LYS A 89 -1.22 8.69 12.04
N ILE A 90 -1.78 9.35 13.06
CA ILE A 90 -3.16 9.16 13.52
C ILE A 90 -3.87 10.51 13.49
N ILE A 91 -5.14 10.50 13.11
CA ILE A 91 -6.05 11.66 13.12
C ILE A 91 -7.47 11.22 13.48
N ASP A 92 -8.34 12.12 13.93
CA ASP A 92 -9.73 11.81 14.35
C ASP A 92 -10.79 12.09 13.28
N ARG A 93 -10.38 12.29 12.02
CA ARG A 93 -11.27 12.52 10.87
C ARG A 93 -10.75 11.84 9.61
N TYR A 94 -11.59 11.79 8.56
CA TYR A 94 -11.18 11.28 7.26
C TYR A 94 -11.89 12.05 6.15
N SER A 95 -11.19 12.20 5.02
CA SER A 95 -11.75 12.77 3.79
C SER A 95 -11.93 11.73 2.68
N TYR A 96 -11.31 10.54 2.83
CA TYR A 96 -11.27 9.51 1.80
C TYR A 96 -11.75 8.17 2.35
N ASP A 97 -12.59 7.47 1.59
CA ASP A 97 -13.01 6.09 1.83
C ASP A 97 -12.93 5.30 0.52
N GLN A 98 -11.75 4.76 0.23
CA GLN A 98 -11.45 4.13 -1.07
C GLN A 98 -10.22 3.23 -1.01
N THR A 99 -9.97 2.50 -2.10
CA THR A 99 -8.67 1.86 -2.35
C THR A 99 -7.76 2.86 -3.05
N ALA A 100 -6.63 3.17 -2.43
CA ALA A 100 -5.67 4.11 -2.99
C ALA A 100 -4.22 3.64 -2.82
N ILE A 101 -3.40 4.03 -3.80
CA ILE A 101 -1.94 4.07 -3.63
C ILE A 101 -1.56 5.48 -3.19
N LEU A 102 -0.83 5.57 -2.10
CA LEU A 102 -0.41 6.81 -1.47
C LEU A 102 1.09 6.96 -1.69
N LEU A 103 1.45 7.97 -2.48
CA LEU A 103 2.83 8.27 -2.82
C LEU A 103 3.24 9.54 -2.09
N THR A 104 4.33 9.50 -1.33
CA THR A 104 4.87 10.72 -0.74
C THR A 104 5.63 11.53 -1.80
N THR A 105 5.40 12.84 -1.84
CA THR A 105 6.06 13.76 -2.79
C THR A 105 7.32 14.41 -2.21
N ALA A 106 7.62 14.18 -0.94
CA ALA A 106 8.73 14.81 -0.24
C ALA A 106 10.01 13.94 -0.25
N ARG A 107 10.95 14.30 0.62
CA ARG A 107 12.33 13.77 0.66
C ARG A 107 12.44 12.25 0.85
N TYR A 108 11.42 11.60 1.42
CA TYR A 108 11.34 10.14 1.52
C TYR A 108 10.27 9.66 0.55
N PHE A 109 10.64 8.77 -0.37
CA PHE A 109 9.70 8.17 -1.32
C PHE A 109 9.15 6.88 -0.72
N VAL A 110 7.93 6.97 -0.20
CA VAL A 110 7.20 5.88 0.45
C VAL A 110 5.94 5.65 -0.37
N VAL A 111 5.67 4.37 -0.64
CA VAL A 111 4.48 3.93 -1.35
C VAL A 111 3.67 3.08 -0.39
N ASN A 112 2.49 3.58 -0.02
CA ASN A 112 1.53 2.85 0.78
C ASN A 112 0.35 2.43 -0.08
N ILE A 113 -0.12 1.19 0.07
CA ILE A 113 -1.41 0.78 -0.48
C ILE A 113 -2.36 0.63 0.69
N TYR A 114 -3.46 1.37 0.64
CA TYR A 114 -4.45 1.37 1.70
C TYR A 114 -5.86 1.24 1.11
N ARG A 115 -6.71 0.55 1.85
CA ARG A 115 -8.13 0.38 1.54
C ARG A 115 -8.94 0.70 2.79
N GLY A 116 -9.86 1.64 2.67
CA GLY A 116 -10.77 2.04 3.74
C GLY A 116 -10.74 3.55 3.96
N LYS A 117 -11.05 3.97 5.18
CA LYS A 117 -11.14 5.36 5.60
C LYS A 117 -9.79 5.91 6.03
N PHE A 118 -9.33 6.99 5.41
CA PHE A 118 -8.04 7.60 5.73
C PHE A 118 -8.02 9.11 5.46
N GLU A 119 -6.95 9.73 5.94
CA GLU A 119 -6.60 11.11 5.61
C GLU A 119 -5.20 11.17 5.00
N ALA A 120 -4.93 12.20 4.19
CA ALA A 120 -3.62 12.39 3.55
C ALA A 120 -3.18 13.85 3.59
N SER A 121 -1.89 14.05 3.84
CA SER A 121 -1.32 15.40 3.88
C SER A 121 -1.08 15.97 2.48
N ASP A 122 -0.88 17.28 2.39
CA ASP A 122 -0.45 17.95 1.15
C ASP A 122 0.85 17.36 0.54
N GLY A 123 1.74 16.81 1.37
CA GLY A 123 2.91 16.04 0.96
C GLY A 123 2.64 14.65 0.35
N CYS A 124 1.38 14.24 0.16
CA CYS A 124 0.98 12.93 -0.35
C CYS A 124 0.09 13.04 -1.60
N LEU A 125 0.40 12.22 -2.61
CA LEU A 125 -0.48 11.95 -3.74
C LEU A 125 -1.32 10.70 -3.46
N ILE A 126 -2.58 10.79 -3.83
CA ILE A 126 -3.61 9.77 -3.67
C ILE A 126 -4.00 9.31 -5.07
N LEU A 127 -3.64 8.08 -5.40
CA LEU A 127 -4.02 7.44 -6.65
C LEU A 127 -5.23 6.56 -6.35
N SER A 128 -6.42 7.01 -6.73
CA SER A 128 -7.65 6.22 -6.61
C SER A 128 -7.66 5.10 -7.65
N LEU A 129 -7.95 3.87 -7.21
CA LEU A 129 -7.80 2.67 -8.02
C LEU A 129 -9.00 1.73 -7.87
N SER A 130 -9.27 0.95 -8.92
CA SER A 130 -10.06 -0.27 -8.77
C SER A 130 -9.27 -1.33 -7.98
N LEU A 131 -9.98 -2.28 -7.37
CA LEU A 131 -9.36 -3.36 -6.59
C LEU A 131 -8.37 -4.18 -7.44
N SER A 132 -8.75 -4.56 -8.66
CA SER A 132 -7.89 -5.33 -9.56
C SER A 132 -6.60 -4.58 -9.93
N LEU A 133 -6.72 -3.29 -10.27
CA LEU A 133 -5.56 -2.47 -10.62
C LEU A 133 -4.65 -2.23 -9.42
N SER A 134 -5.21 -2.05 -8.22
CA SER A 134 -4.41 -1.90 -7.00
C SER A 134 -3.56 -3.13 -6.67
N GLN A 135 -4.09 -4.34 -6.89
CA GLN A 135 -3.34 -5.59 -6.70
C GLN A 135 -2.22 -5.73 -7.72
N PHE A 136 -2.52 -5.43 -8.99
CA PHE A 136 -1.51 -5.47 -10.04
C PHE A 136 -0.36 -4.48 -9.77
N LEU A 137 -0.70 -3.23 -9.44
CA LEU A 137 0.29 -2.20 -9.15
C LEU A 137 1.08 -2.50 -7.87
N ARG A 138 0.47 -3.13 -6.86
CA ARG A 138 1.17 -3.60 -5.65
C ARG A 138 2.37 -4.46 -5.99
N GLU A 139 2.15 -5.52 -6.76
CA GLU A 139 3.19 -6.48 -7.13
C GLU A 139 4.25 -5.81 -8.01
N ARG A 140 3.82 -4.90 -8.90
CA ARG A 140 4.71 -4.11 -9.74
C ARG A 140 5.63 -3.19 -8.94
N PHE A 141 5.08 -2.44 -8.00
CA PHE A 141 5.87 -1.57 -7.14
C PHE A 141 6.82 -2.40 -6.29
N SER A 142 6.34 -3.44 -5.60
CA SER A 142 7.19 -4.33 -4.78
C SER A 142 8.38 -4.85 -5.58
N TYR A 143 8.16 -5.33 -6.81
CA TYR A 143 9.24 -5.81 -7.68
C TYR A 143 10.26 -4.74 -8.05
N ILE A 144 9.79 -3.54 -8.45
CA ILE A 144 10.68 -2.43 -8.84
C ILE A 144 11.49 -1.95 -7.61
N PHE A 145 10.87 -1.87 -6.44
CA PHE A 145 11.53 -1.42 -5.20
C PHE A 145 12.59 -2.42 -4.71
N ASP A 146 12.28 -3.72 -4.77
CA ASP A 146 13.24 -4.78 -4.42
C ASP A 146 14.49 -4.72 -5.30
N ILE A 147 14.35 -4.40 -6.59
CA ILE A 147 15.49 -4.31 -7.51
C ILE A 147 16.28 -3.01 -7.33
N ARG A 148 15.59 -1.88 -7.08
CA ARG A 148 16.22 -0.56 -7.25
C ARG A 148 16.79 0.06 -5.99
N ASN A 149 16.30 -0.21 -4.76
CA ASN A 149 16.57 0.77 -3.70
C ASN A 149 16.76 0.33 -2.22
N ASN A 150 16.78 -0.95 -1.82
CA ASN A 150 16.89 -1.29 -0.38
C ASN A 150 15.87 -0.51 0.51
N GLN A 151 14.76 -0.02 -0.06
CA GLN A 151 13.72 0.74 0.64
C GLN A 151 12.47 -0.13 0.79
N LYS A 152 11.83 -0.04 1.97
CA LYS A 152 10.67 -0.87 2.32
C LYS A 152 9.42 -0.37 1.60
N PHE A 153 8.81 -1.23 0.80
CA PHE A 153 7.43 -1.10 0.38
C PHE A 153 6.50 -1.53 1.52
N SER A 154 5.63 -0.64 2.00
CA SER A 154 4.65 -0.95 3.04
C SER A 154 3.25 -1.06 2.43
N SER A 155 2.61 -2.21 2.55
CA SER A 155 1.19 -2.37 2.22
C SER A 155 0.40 -2.66 3.49
N SER A 156 -0.63 -1.87 3.77
CA SER A 156 -1.49 -2.05 4.94
C SER A 156 -2.93 -2.14 4.48
N PHE A 157 -3.55 -3.29 4.69
CA PHE A 157 -4.98 -3.45 4.46
C PHE A 157 -5.73 -2.90 5.68
N GLY A 158 -6.65 -1.95 5.46
CA GLY A 158 -7.54 -1.47 6.51
C GLY A 158 -8.47 -2.59 6.94
N GLY A 159 -8.13 -3.25 8.05
CA GLY A 159 -9.11 -3.94 8.87
C GLY A 159 -9.85 -2.90 9.70
N GLU A 160 -11.16 -3.07 9.85
CA GLU A 160 -11.93 -2.31 10.84
C GLU A 160 -11.19 -2.38 12.17
N SER A 161 -10.88 -1.20 12.73
CA SER A 161 -10.27 -1.10 14.05
C SER A 161 -11.22 -1.75 15.05
N TYR A 162 -10.90 -2.97 15.49
CA TYR A 162 -11.59 -3.61 16.58
C TYR A 162 -11.49 -2.71 17.82
N ARG A 163 -12.65 -2.24 18.28
CA ARG A 163 -12.83 -1.84 19.67
C ARG A 163 -12.47 -3.06 20.52
N ASN A 164 -11.57 -2.87 21.48
CA ASN A 164 -11.65 -3.37 22.86
C ASN A 164 -10.62 -2.63 23.71
#